data_AF-A0A927XAC5-F1
#
_entry.id   AF-A0A927XAC5-F1
#
_cell.length_a   1.000
_cell.length_b   1.000
_cell.length_c   1.000
_cell.angle_alpha   90.00
_cell.angle_beta   90.00
_cell.angle_gamma   90.00
#
_symmetry.space_group_name_H-M   'P 1'
#
loop_
_entity.id
_entity.type
_entity.pdbx_description
1 polymer ?
#
loop_
_entity_poly.entity_id
_entity_poly.type
_entity_poly.pdbx_seq_one_letter_code
_entity_poly.pdbx_strand_id
1 'polypeptide(L)'
;MKNIIIGTSCYQNAKSGNTVSITGDGGNAWGYYGPAYKKLAPSWKLYEYWRDNPDDLSDVKLIEYYIQEYFNHRLANLNTKELLYEFKERFGKEIILLCHELPSNSNIMTKQNFCHRRVDADFIELTTGIVIPEITIDEQGKTTLQKQPDYKPMLKRLMK
;
A
#
# COMPACT_ATOMS: atom_id res chain seq x y z
N MET A 1 7.64 2.86 -18.43
CA MET A 1 6.79 2.41 -17.31
C MET A 1 7.48 1.39 -16.41
N LYS A 2 8.35 0.50 -16.93
CA LYS A 2 9.20 -0.32 -16.06
C LYS A 2 9.99 0.57 -15.08
N ASN A 3 10.10 0.12 -13.84
CA ASN A 3 10.91 0.70 -12.75
C ASN A 3 10.43 2.05 -12.19
N ILE A 4 9.15 2.43 -12.36
CA ILE A 4 8.61 3.62 -11.65
C ILE A 4 8.49 3.31 -10.16
N ILE A 5 7.84 2.20 -9.82
CA ILE A 5 7.73 1.68 -8.45
C ILE A 5 8.51 0.37 -8.41
N ILE A 6 9.41 0.23 -7.44
CA ILE A 6 10.23 -1.00 -7.26
C ILE A 6 9.80 -1.81 -6.04
N GLY A 7 8.97 -1.22 -5.16
CA GLY A 7 8.39 -1.94 -4.04
C GLY A 7 7.59 -1.08 -3.09
N THR A 8 7.07 -1.73 -2.05
CA THR A 8 6.48 -1.13 -0.86
C THR A 8 7.37 -1.41 0.35
N SER A 9 7.32 -0.55 1.36
CA SER A 9 8.03 -0.79 2.63
C SER A 9 7.32 -0.13 3.81
N CYS A 10 7.59 -0.66 5.01
CA CYS A 10 7.33 0.05 6.26
C CYS A 10 8.34 1.19 6.45
N TYR A 11 7.93 2.30 7.09
CA TYR A 11 8.85 3.36 7.53
C TYR A 11 10.05 2.83 8.32
N GLN A 12 9.83 1.80 9.15
CA GLN A 12 10.91 1.21 9.96
C GLN A 12 11.92 0.42 9.13
N ASN A 13 11.53 -0.03 7.93
CA ASN A 13 12.28 -0.98 7.12
C ASN A 13 12.94 -0.36 5.87
N ALA A 14 12.62 0.89 5.53
CA ALA A 14 13.26 1.60 4.42
C ALA A 14 14.21 2.67 4.98
N LYS A 15 15.51 2.36 5.06
CA LYS A 15 16.54 3.28 5.57
C LYS A 15 17.17 4.17 4.50
N SER A 16 16.93 3.86 3.22
CA SER A 16 17.49 4.59 2.08
C SER A 16 16.57 4.46 0.85
N GLY A 17 16.90 5.18 -0.23
CA GLY A 17 16.19 5.11 -1.51
C GLY A 17 15.15 6.21 -1.73
N ASN A 18 14.48 6.16 -2.89
CA ASN A 18 13.45 7.12 -3.28
C ASN A 18 12.11 6.74 -2.65
N THR A 19 11.84 7.27 -1.46
CA THR A 19 10.66 6.92 -0.69
C THR A 19 9.52 7.92 -0.88
N VAL A 20 8.29 7.43 -0.93
CA VAL A 20 7.08 8.26 -1.01
C VAL A 20 6.04 7.73 -0.03
N SER A 21 5.64 8.55 0.94
CA SER A 21 4.55 8.22 1.87
C SER A 21 3.20 8.16 1.16
N ILE A 22 2.39 7.15 1.50
CA ILE A 22 0.98 7.07 1.08
C ILE A 22 0.00 7.14 2.26
N THR A 23 0.45 7.63 3.43
CA THR A 23 -0.45 7.85 4.58
C THR A 23 -1.14 9.21 4.51
N GLY A 24 -2.30 9.35 5.17
CA GLY A 24 -3.08 10.59 5.15
C GLY A 24 -2.36 11.79 5.78
N ASP A 25 -1.53 11.54 6.80
CA ASP A 25 -0.69 12.56 7.43
C ASP A 25 0.61 12.83 6.65
N GLY A 26 0.94 12.00 5.65
CA GLY A 26 2.21 12.06 4.91
C GLY A 26 3.40 11.45 5.65
N GLY A 27 3.17 10.71 6.74
CA GLY A 27 4.19 10.02 7.53
C GLY A 27 4.67 10.79 8.75
N ASN A 28 4.12 11.99 8.99
CA ASN A 28 4.51 12.88 10.07
C ASN A 28 4.41 12.22 11.46
N ALA A 29 3.37 11.42 11.73
CA ALA A 29 3.21 10.70 12.99
C ALA A 29 4.31 9.65 13.23
N TRP A 30 5.04 9.29 12.19
CA TRP A 30 6.14 8.31 12.19
C TRP A 30 7.51 8.96 11.97
N GLY A 31 7.60 10.30 12.08
CA GLY A 31 8.82 11.06 11.91
C GLY A 31 9.33 11.13 10.47
N TYR A 32 8.49 10.81 9.48
CA TYR A 32 8.82 10.93 8.07
C TYR A 32 8.33 12.28 7.52
N TYR A 33 9.24 13.04 6.93
CA TYR A 33 8.97 14.39 6.39
C TYR A 33 9.36 14.52 4.90
N GLY A 34 9.44 13.39 4.19
CA GLY A 34 9.78 13.33 2.78
C GLY A 34 8.56 13.49 1.85
N PRO A 35 8.71 13.16 0.55
CA PRO A 35 7.62 13.20 -0.41
C PRO A 35 6.40 12.36 0.02
N ALA A 36 5.19 12.88 -0.23
CA ALA A 36 3.95 12.21 0.11
C ALA A 36 2.91 12.28 -1.02
N TYR A 37 2.16 11.20 -1.18
CA TYR A 37 1.07 11.04 -2.13
C TYR A 37 -0.22 10.58 -1.42
N LYS A 38 -0.90 11.54 -0.80
CA LYS A 38 -2.06 11.30 0.06
C LYS A 38 -3.32 10.81 -0.66
N LYS A 39 -3.35 10.83 -2.00
CA LYS A 39 -4.52 10.35 -2.77
C LYS A 39 -4.73 8.84 -2.65
N LEU A 40 -3.67 8.09 -2.30
CA LEU A 40 -3.73 6.65 -2.00
C LEU A 40 -3.97 6.37 -0.51
N ALA A 41 -4.24 7.39 0.32
CA ALA A 41 -4.57 7.16 1.71
C ALA A 41 -6.04 6.75 1.87
N PRO A 42 -6.36 5.78 2.75
CA PRO A 42 -7.73 5.50 3.13
C PRO A 42 -8.36 6.74 3.79
N SER A 43 -9.68 6.84 3.75
CA SER A 43 -10.37 7.88 4.52
C SER A 43 -10.20 7.61 6.02
N TRP A 44 -10.21 8.66 6.83
CA TRP A 44 -10.14 8.53 8.28
C TRP A 44 -11.28 7.65 8.82
N LYS A 45 -12.50 7.85 8.32
CA LYS A 45 -13.68 7.06 8.68
C LYS A 45 -13.50 5.56 8.40
N LEU A 46 -12.92 5.20 7.25
CA LEU A 46 -12.64 3.80 6.92
C LEU A 46 -11.58 3.21 7.86
N TYR A 47 -10.54 3.98 8.15
CA TYR A 47 -9.50 3.57 9.08
C TYR A 47 -10.04 3.37 10.50
N GLU A 48 -10.90 4.27 10.99
CA GLU A 48 -11.56 4.14 12.30
C GLU A 48 -12.42 2.87 12.37
N TYR A 49 -13.26 2.62 11.36
CA TYR A 49 -14.06 1.41 11.33
C TYR A 49 -13.19 0.14 11.35
N TRP A 50 -12.11 0.11 10.57
CA TRP A 50 -11.15 -0.99 10.57
C TRP A 50 -10.46 -1.20 11.92
N ARG A 51 -9.98 -0.10 12.53
CA ARG A 51 -9.31 -0.11 13.83
C ARG A 51 -10.25 -0.62 14.90
N ASP A 52 -11.45 -0.07 14.97
CA ASP A 52 -12.37 -0.28 16.08
C ASP A 52 -13.21 -1.55 15.92
N ASN A 53 -13.43 -2.01 14.68
CA ASN A 53 -14.25 -3.19 14.35
C ASN A 53 -15.58 -3.23 15.15
N PRO A 54 -16.43 -2.19 15.06
CA PRO A 54 -17.57 -2.01 15.95
C PRO A 54 -18.61 -3.13 15.83
N ASP A 55 -18.64 -3.82 14.68
CA ASP A 55 -19.58 -4.91 14.40
C ASP A 55 -19.00 -6.30 14.74
N ASP A 56 -17.83 -6.36 15.40
CA ASP A 56 -17.12 -7.58 15.80
C ASP A 56 -16.97 -8.60 14.64
N LEU A 57 -16.62 -8.09 13.46
CA LEU A 57 -16.40 -8.92 12.29
C LEU A 57 -15.16 -9.79 12.49
N SER A 58 -15.22 -11.04 12.04
CA SER A 58 -14.02 -11.87 11.89
C SER A 58 -12.99 -11.18 10.99
N ASP A 59 -11.70 -11.38 11.24
CA ASP A 59 -10.59 -10.81 10.46
C ASP A 59 -10.81 -10.81 8.93
N VAL A 60 -11.19 -11.95 8.37
CA VAL A 60 -11.41 -12.07 6.91
C VAL A 60 -12.54 -11.15 6.44
N LYS A 61 -13.69 -11.14 7.13
CA LYS A 61 -14.82 -10.26 6.79
C LYS A 61 -14.46 -8.79 6.95
N LEU A 62 -13.70 -8.44 7.98
CA LEU A 62 -13.23 -7.07 8.21
C LEU A 62 -12.29 -6.62 7.08
N ILE A 63 -11.40 -7.50 6.61
CA ILE A 63 -10.49 -7.22 5.48
C ILE A 63 -11.27 -7.07 4.18
N GLU A 64 -12.23 -7.97 3.92
CA GLU A 64 -13.10 -7.88 2.76
C GLU A 64 -13.88 -6.57 2.75
N TYR A 65 -14.46 -6.17 3.88
CA TYR A 65 -15.13 -4.88 4.04
C TYR A 65 -14.19 -3.71 3.76
N TYR A 66 -13.00 -3.72 4.35
CA TYR A 66 -12.02 -2.65 4.12
C TYR A 66 -11.65 -2.49 2.65
N ILE A 67 -11.31 -3.60 1.99
CA ILE A 67 -10.89 -3.59 0.59
C ILE A 67 -12.06 -3.16 -0.30
N GLN A 68 -13.28 -3.61 -0.02
CA GLN A 68 -14.49 -3.21 -0.74
C GLN A 68 -14.71 -1.69 -0.67
N GLU A 69 -14.71 -1.13 0.55
CA GLU A 69 -14.93 0.29 0.75
C GLU A 69 -13.79 1.12 0.16
N TYR A 70 -12.54 0.74 0.42
CA TYR A 70 -11.39 1.44 -0.15
C TYR A 70 -11.44 1.41 -1.68
N PHE A 71 -11.78 0.27 -2.28
CA PHE A 71 -11.94 0.16 -3.72
C PHE A 71 -13.00 1.13 -4.25
N ASN A 72 -14.20 1.10 -3.68
CA ASN A 72 -15.32 1.96 -4.12
C ASN A 72 -14.98 3.44 -4.03
N HIS A 73 -14.35 3.88 -2.94
CA HIS A 73 -14.08 5.30 -2.70
C HIS A 73 -12.79 5.82 -3.33
N ARG A 74 -11.82 4.96 -3.63
CA ARG A 74 -10.48 5.37 -4.11
C ARG A 74 -10.06 4.70 -5.41
N LEU A 75 -10.14 3.39 -5.49
CA LEU A 75 -9.50 2.65 -6.59
C LEU A 75 -10.37 2.53 -7.84
N ALA A 76 -11.71 2.46 -7.69
CA ALA A 76 -12.64 2.24 -8.79
C ALA A 76 -12.50 3.26 -9.93
N ASN A 77 -12.17 4.51 -9.59
CA ASN A 77 -12.00 5.61 -10.53
C ASN A 77 -10.53 5.97 -10.77
N LEU A 78 -9.58 5.19 -10.24
CA LEU A 78 -8.16 5.49 -10.34
C LEU A 78 -7.59 4.98 -11.68
N ASN A 79 -7.18 5.91 -12.54
CA ASN A 79 -6.42 5.56 -13.75
C ASN A 79 -4.95 5.31 -13.39
N THR A 80 -4.53 4.04 -13.36
CA THR A 80 -3.17 3.68 -12.94
C THR A 80 -2.08 4.11 -13.93
N LYS A 81 -2.40 4.32 -15.21
CA LYS A 81 -1.43 4.90 -16.15
C LYS A 81 -1.14 6.37 -15.83
N GLU A 82 -2.19 7.14 -15.55
CA GLU A 82 -2.05 8.54 -15.11
C GLU A 82 -1.37 8.63 -13.75
N LEU A 83 -1.70 7.74 -12.80
CA LEU A 83 -1.01 7.63 -11.51
C LEU A 83 0.51 7.43 -11.71
N LEU A 84 0.90 6.46 -12.54
CA LEU A 84 2.31 6.18 -12.81
C LEU A 84 3.01 7.34 -13.51
N TYR A 85 2.31 8.04 -14.41
CA TYR A 85 2.83 9.27 -15.02
C TYR A 85 3.04 10.36 -13.95
N GLU A 86 2.03 10.63 -13.12
CA GLU A 86 2.11 11.61 -12.04
C GLU A 86 3.25 11.27 -11.07
N PHE A 87 3.43 9.99 -10.71
CA PHE A 87 4.54 9.52 -9.88
C PHE A 87 5.89 9.82 -10.53
N LYS A 88 6.04 9.49 -11.81
CA LYS A 88 7.27 9.73 -12.54
C LYS A 88 7.64 11.21 -12.57
N GLU A 89 6.67 12.07 -12.87
CA GLU A 89 6.91 13.51 -13.01
C GLU A 89 7.15 14.19 -11.66
N ARG A 90 6.50 13.73 -10.59
CA ARG A 90 6.63 14.35 -9.25
C ARG A 90 7.77 13.80 -8.42
N PHE A 91 8.04 12.51 -8.52
CA PHE A 91 8.94 11.80 -7.61
C PHE A 91 10.05 11.03 -8.33
N GLY A 92 10.03 10.94 -9.66
CA GLY A 92 11.05 10.23 -10.44
C GLY A 92 10.79 8.73 -10.55
N LYS A 93 11.85 7.92 -10.49
CA LYS A 93 11.80 6.47 -10.69
C LYS A 93 12.28 5.75 -9.44
N GLU A 94 12.13 4.42 -9.44
CA GLU A 94 12.59 3.56 -8.34
C GLU A 94 11.93 3.93 -7.01
N ILE A 95 10.66 4.33 -7.08
CA ILE A 95 9.85 4.73 -5.93
C ILE A 95 9.58 3.52 -5.05
N ILE A 96 9.67 3.77 -3.74
CA ILE A 96 9.30 2.86 -2.66
C ILE A 96 8.11 3.49 -1.94
N LEU A 97 6.93 2.88 -2.05
CA LEU A 97 5.74 3.39 -1.37
C LEU A 97 5.79 3.03 0.12
N LEU A 98 5.68 4.04 0.98
CA LEU A 98 5.79 3.90 2.42
C LEU A 98 4.44 3.97 3.12
N CYS A 99 4.27 3.07 4.09
CA CYS A 99 3.23 3.16 5.10
C CYS A 99 3.78 2.66 6.45
N HIS A 100 2.93 2.63 7.48
CA HIS A 100 3.35 2.36 8.86
C HIS A 100 3.16 0.91 9.29
N GLU A 101 2.26 0.15 8.66
CA GLU A 101 1.99 -1.22 9.03
C GLU A 101 3.28 -2.05 8.90
N LEU A 102 3.55 -2.93 9.85
CA LEU A 102 4.66 -3.86 9.69
C LEU A 102 4.34 -4.85 8.57
N PRO A 103 5.34 -5.35 7.83
CA PRO A 103 5.10 -6.46 6.92
C PRO A 103 4.57 -7.65 7.72
N SER A 104 3.59 -8.38 7.16
CA SER A 104 2.96 -9.50 7.84
C SER A 104 3.92 -10.65 8.13
N ASN A 105 5.04 -10.72 7.40
CA ASN A 105 5.95 -11.85 7.33
C ASN A 105 5.24 -13.20 7.03
N SER A 106 3.99 -13.14 6.54
CA SER A 106 3.05 -14.25 6.40
C SER A 106 2.05 -14.00 5.27
N ASN A 107 1.63 -15.05 4.57
CA ASN A 107 0.58 -14.96 3.55
C ASN A 107 -0.84 -15.10 4.14
N ILE A 108 -0.95 -15.27 5.46
CA ILE A 108 -2.24 -15.47 6.14
C ILE A 108 -2.95 -14.12 6.32
N MET A 109 -4.19 -14.05 5.87
CA MET A 109 -5.05 -12.89 6.02
C MET A 109 -5.64 -12.79 7.44
N THR A 110 -5.00 -11.98 8.27
CA THR A 110 -5.48 -11.61 9.62
C THR A 110 -5.42 -10.10 9.79
N LYS A 111 -6.12 -9.55 10.77
CA LYS A 111 -6.08 -8.11 11.09
C LYS A 111 -4.65 -7.66 11.43
N GLN A 112 -3.88 -8.53 12.10
CA GLN A 112 -2.47 -8.29 12.44
C GLN A 112 -1.54 -8.25 11.21
N ASN A 113 -1.86 -9.04 10.19
CA ASN A 113 -1.09 -9.15 8.95
C ASN A 113 -1.59 -8.23 7.84
N PHE A 114 -2.67 -7.48 8.10
CA PHE A 114 -3.25 -6.58 7.12
C PHE A 114 -2.31 -5.41 6.84
N CYS A 115 -2.26 -5.00 5.57
CA CYS A 115 -1.34 -3.96 5.13
C CYS A 115 -1.96 -3.14 4.01
N HIS A 116 -2.25 -1.87 4.28
CA HIS A 116 -2.89 -0.97 3.32
C HIS A 116 -2.08 -0.84 2.02
N ARG A 117 -0.76 -0.61 2.12
CA ARG A 117 0.12 -0.46 0.96
C ARG A 117 0.15 -1.70 0.05
N ARG A 118 -0.13 -2.89 0.59
CA ARG A 118 -0.23 -4.12 -0.20
C ARG A 118 -1.51 -4.15 -1.03
N VAL A 119 -2.61 -3.56 -0.55
CA VAL A 119 -3.85 -3.38 -1.33
C VAL A 119 -3.59 -2.48 -2.54
N ASP A 120 -2.94 -1.33 -2.33
CA ASP A 120 -2.56 -0.41 -3.42
C ASP A 120 -1.62 -1.09 -4.42
N ALA A 121 -0.59 -1.78 -3.93
CA ALA A 121 0.34 -2.49 -4.78
C ALA A 121 -0.37 -3.56 -5.61
N ASP A 122 -1.19 -4.44 -5.01
CA ASP A 122 -1.92 -5.46 -5.76
C ASP A 122 -2.86 -4.88 -6.82
N PHE A 123 -3.52 -3.75 -6.54
CA PHE A 123 -4.35 -3.07 -7.52
C PHE A 123 -3.52 -2.51 -8.70
N ILE A 124 -2.37 -1.89 -8.43
CA ILE A 124 -1.47 -1.41 -9.48
C ILE A 124 -0.91 -2.57 -10.29
N GLU A 125 -0.50 -3.67 -9.64
CA GLU A 125 -0.01 -4.87 -10.32
C GLU A 125 -1.08 -5.45 -11.26
N LEU A 126 -2.33 -5.54 -10.81
CA LEU A 126 -3.44 -6.06 -11.63
C LEU A 126 -3.75 -5.22 -12.86
N THR A 127 -3.67 -3.90 -12.74
CA THR A 127 -4.05 -2.97 -13.82
C THR A 127 -2.90 -2.66 -14.77
N THR A 128 -1.64 -2.90 -14.37
CA THR A 128 -0.46 -2.49 -15.14
C THR A 128 0.48 -3.64 -15.52
N GLY A 129 0.41 -4.77 -14.82
CA GLY A 129 1.34 -5.89 -14.97
C GLY A 129 2.74 -5.64 -14.41
N ILE A 130 2.97 -4.49 -13.76
CA ILE A 130 4.20 -4.25 -12.98
C ILE A 130 4.14 -5.13 -11.73
N VAL A 131 5.28 -5.65 -11.24
CA VAL A 131 5.37 -6.36 -9.97
C VAL A 131 5.93 -5.42 -8.92
N ILE A 132 5.28 -5.32 -7.76
CA ILE A 132 5.60 -4.39 -6.68
C ILE A 132 5.74 -5.22 -5.39
N PRO A 133 6.93 -5.77 -5.10
CA PRO A 133 7.14 -6.56 -3.89
C PRO A 133 7.14 -5.70 -2.63
N GLU A 134 6.95 -6.32 -1.47
CA GLU A 134 7.37 -5.71 -0.20
C GLU A 134 8.86 -5.94 0.00
N ILE A 135 9.58 -4.87 0.36
CA ILE A 135 11.01 -4.89 0.59
C ILE A 135 11.40 -4.28 1.94
N THR A 136 12.54 -4.72 2.45
CA THR A 136 13.33 -4.02 3.47
C THR A 136 14.60 -3.51 2.80
N ILE A 137 15.09 -2.35 3.21
CA ILE A 137 16.23 -1.66 2.62
C ILE A 137 17.12 -1.16 3.75
N ASP A 138 18.36 -1.64 3.78
CA ASP A 138 19.35 -1.18 4.76
C ASP A 138 19.99 0.18 4.37
N GLU A 139 20.89 0.66 5.21
CA GLU A 139 21.59 1.94 5.02
C GLU A 139 22.48 1.93 3.75
N GLN A 140 22.90 0.74 3.31
CA GLN A 140 23.72 0.54 2.12
C GLN A 140 22.88 0.36 0.85
N GLY A 141 21.54 0.39 0.96
CA GLY A 141 20.62 0.24 -0.16
C GLY A 141 20.36 -1.21 -0.58
N LYS A 142 20.82 -2.20 0.19
CA LYS A 142 20.56 -3.60 -0.10
C LYS A 142 19.11 -3.95 0.23
N THR A 143 18.44 -4.61 -0.70
CA THR A 143 17.03 -4.96 -0.57
C THR A 143 16.84 -6.44 -0.20
N THR A 144 15.84 -6.72 0.64
CA THR A 144 15.37 -8.09 0.93
C THR A 144 13.86 -8.16 0.79
N LEU A 145 13.35 -9.23 0.18
CA LEU A 145 11.92 -9.44 -0.02
C LEU A 145 11.24 -9.90 1.28
N GLN A 146 10.04 -9.38 1.52
CA GLN A 146 9.18 -9.83 2.61
C GLN A 146 7.93 -10.53 2.08
N LYS A 147 7.41 -11.48 2.87
CA LYS A 147 6.12 -12.11 2.58
C LYS A 147 4.98 -11.15 2.91
N GLN A 148 3.92 -11.22 2.11
CA GLN A 148 2.68 -10.47 2.31
C GLN A 148 1.47 -11.32 1.95
N PRO A 149 0.27 -11.00 2.47
CA PRO A 149 -0.97 -11.55 1.96
C PRO A 149 -1.19 -11.11 0.51
N ASP A 150 -1.91 -11.92 -0.27
CA ASP A 150 -2.30 -11.60 -1.64
C ASP A 150 -3.77 -11.18 -1.68
N TYR A 151 -4.02 -9.89 -1.93
CA TYR A 151 -5.37 -9.33 -2.02
C TYR A 151 -5.92 -9.34 -3.46
N LYS A 152 -5.12 -9.74 -4.45
CA LYS A 152 -5.55 -9.79 -5.85
C LYS A 152 -6.84 -10.58 -6.08
N PRO A 153 -7.09 -11.74 -5.43
CA PRO A 153 -8.34 -12.46 -5.63
C PRO A 153 -9.58 -11.63 -5.26
N MET A 154 -9.49 -10.82 -4.20
CA MET A 154 -10.58 -9.94 -3.76
C MET A 154 -10.77 -8.79 -4.74
N LEU A 155 -9.69 -8.08 -5.07
CA LEU A 155 -9.71 -6.97 -6.03
C LEU A 155 -10.26 -7.39 -7.39
N LYS A 156 -9.87 -8.57 -7.90
CA LYS A 156 -10.40 -9.13 -9.15
C LYS A 156 -11.91 -9.38 -9.12
N ARG A 157 -12.51 -9.62 -7.94
CA ARG A 157 -13.98 -9.74 -7.83
C ARG A 157 -14.66 -8.38 -7.94
N LEU A 158 -14.02 -7.33 -7.43
CA LEU A 158 -14.55 -5.95 -7.40
C LEU A 158 -14.38 -5.20 -8.73
N MET A 159 -13.35 -5.55 -9.50
CA MET A 159 -13.04 -4.94 -10.80
C MET A 159 -13.91 -5.46 -11.97
N LYS A 160 -14.80 -6.41 -11.71
CA LYS A 160 -15.71 -6.99 -12.72
C LYS A 160 -16.99 -6.18 -12.82
#